data_AF-A0A2G2AE82-F1
#
_entry.id   AF-A0A2G2AE82-F1
#
_cell.length_a   1.000
_cell.length_b   1.000
_cell.length_c   1.000
_cell.angle_alpha   90.00
_cell.angle_beta   90.00
_cell.angle_gamma   90.00
#
_symmetry.space_group_name_H-M   'P 1'
#
loop_
_entity.id
_entity.type
_entity.pdbx_description
1 polymer ?
#
loop_
_entity_poly.entity_id
_entity_poly.type
_entity_poly.pdbx_seq_one_letter_code
_entity_poly.pdbx_strand_id
1 'polypeptide(L)'
;MSNDKVSKVLNALIQTCRDGEEGFRTCAEQMEKPELQQVCRDRAQSCAAAVQELQELVRAQGGDPEDSTSFAGTLHRRWVDLKAKLMDRTDETVLNECERGEDVA
;
A
#
# COMPACT_ATOMS: atom_id res chain seq x y z
N MET A 1 -5.91 -23.69 -15.35
CA MET A 1 -5.56 -22.47 -16.12
C MET A 1 -6.08 -21.17 -15.49
N SER A 2 -7.29 -21.09 -14.91
CA SER A 2 -7.74 -19.86 -14.20
C SER A 2 -7.00 -19.60 -12.89
N ASN A 3 -6.66 -20.65 -12.14
CA ASN A 3 -6.09 -20.49 -10.80
C ASN A 3 -4.72 -19.81 -10.81
N ASP A 4 -3.82 -20.21 -11.71
CA ASP A 4 -2.51 -19.55 -11.90
C ASP A 4 -2.59 -18.04 -12.18
N LYS A 5 -3.60 -17.60 -12.94
CA LYS A 5 -3.76 -16.17 -13.24
C LYS A 5 -4.22 -15.41 -12.00
N VAL A 6 -5.13 -16.00 -11.22
CA VAL A 6 -5.61 -15.43 -9.96
C VAL A 6 -4.48 -15.36 -8.94
N SER A 7 -3.73 -16.45 -8.72
CA SER A 7 -2.59 -16.47 -7.80
C SER A 7 -1.50 -15.46 -8.20
N LYS A 8 -1.22 -15.29 -9.51
CA LYS A 8 -0.27 -14.26 -9.99
C LYS A 8 -0.73 -12.84 -9.69
N VAL A 9 -2.02 -12.55 -9.87
CA VAL A 9 -2.58 -11.23 -9.55
C VAL A 9 -2.54 -10.98 -8.04
N LEU A 10 -2.94 -11.96 -7.23
CA LEU A 10 -2.90 -11.86 -5.78
C LEU A 10 -1.46 -11.65 -5.27
N ASN A 11 -0.48 -12.38 -5.80
CA ASN A 11 0.94 -12.19 -5.45
C ASN A 11 1.47 -10.81 -5.87
N ALA A 12 1.05 -10.27 -7.01
CA ALA A 12 1.38 -8.90 -7.39
C ALA A 12 0.76 -7.85 -6.44
N LEU A 13 -0.46 -8.09 -5.96
CA LEU A 13 -1.10 -7.24 -4.96
C LEU A 13 -0.38 -7.32 -3.61
N ILE A 14 0.05 -8.52 -3.18
CA ILE A 14 0.84 -8.71 -1.96
C ILE A 14 2.13 -7.89 -2.01
N GLN A 15 2.88 -7.97 -3.12
CA GLN A 15 4.09 -7.17 -3.31
C GLN A 15 3.80 -5.66 -3.25
N THR A 16 2.72 -5.22 -3.89
CA THR A 16 2.31 -3.81 -3.87
C THR A 16 2.01 -3.34 -2.45
N CYS A 17 1.32 -4.16 -1.65
CA CYS A 17 1.02 -3.84 -0.26
C CYS A 17 2.28 -3.83 0.62
N ARG A 18 3.22 -4.78 0.44
CA ARG A 18 4.50 -4.79 1.17
C ARG A 18 5.36 -3.55 0.86
N ASP A 19 5.48 -3.18 -0.42
CA ASP A 19 6.18 -1.96 -0.82
C ASP A 19 5.48 -0.68 -0.30
N GLY A 20 4.15 -0.75 -0.15
CA GLY A 20 3.32 0.24 0.51
C GLY A 20 3.65 0.40 1.99
N GLU A 21 3.62 -0.70 2.72
CA GLU A 21 3.94 -0.77 4.15
C GLU A 21 5.33 -0.20 4.43
N GLU A 22 6.35 -0.61 3.67
CA GLU A 22 7.71 -0.08 3.81
C GLU A 22 7.75 1.42 3.49
N GLY A 23 7.15 1.85 2.37
CA GLY A 23 7.13 3.26 1.98
C GLY A 23 6.49 4.16 3.03
N PHE A 24 5.35 3.77 3.58
CA PHE A 24 4.66 4.54 4.61
C PHE A 24 5.41 4.53 5.95
N ARG A 25 6.10 3.43 6.32
CA ARG A 25 7.00 3.44 7.49
C ARG A 25 8.12 4.44 7.31
N THR A 26 8.80 4.45 6.17
CA THR A 26 9.86 5.42 5.87
C THR A 26 9.33 6.86 5.89
N CYS A 27 8.14 7.12 5.33
CA CYS A 27 7.51 8.44 5.42
C CYS A 27 7.25 8.85 6.87
N ALA A 28 6.71 7.96 7.71
CA ALA A 28 6.45 8.24 9.11
C ALA A 28 7.73 8.54 9.92
N GLU A 29 8.88 7.99 9.54
CA GLU A 29 10.17 8.26 10.17
C GLU A 29 10.77 9.62 9.78
N GLN A 30 10.42 10.13 8.59
CA GLN A 30 10.96 11.38 8.04
C GLN A 30 10.08 12.60 8.29
N MET A 31 8.81 12.41 8.65
CA MET A 31 7.88 13.50 8.90
C MET A 31 8.13 14.18 10.24
N GLU A 32 8.02 15.51 10.30
CA GLU A 32 8.18 16.28 11.53
C GLU A 32 6.88 16.45 12.31
N LYS A 33 5.74 16.50 11.60
CA LYS A 33 4.41 16.70 12.20
C LYS A 33 3.86 15.38 12.76
N PRO A 34 3.56 15.28 14.07
CA PRO A 34 3.05 14.05 14.68
C PRO A 34 1.78 13.50 14.03
N GLU A 35 0.90 14.38 13.55
CA GLU A 35 -0.35 13.99 12.90
C GLU A 35 -0.10 13.26 11.58
N LEU A 36 0.84 13.77 10.77
CA LEU A 36 1.22 13.14 9.51
C LEU A 36 1.99 11.84 9.72
N GLN A 37 2.85 11.79 10.76
CA GLN A 37 3.49 10.53 11.17
C GLN A 37 2.44 9.46 11.49
N GLN A 38 1.39 9.82 12.23
CA GLN A 38 0.32 8.88 12.60
C GLN A 38 -0.44 8.38 11.36
N VAL A 39 -0.82 9.27 10.44
CA VAL A 39 -1.47 8.90 9.17
C VAL A 39 -0.63 7.90 8.38
N CYS A 40 0.68 8.13 8.27
CA CYS A 40 1.58 7.19 7.61
C CYS A 40 1.68 5.85 8.35
N ARG A 41 1.73 5.84 9.69
CA ARG A 41 1.74 4.59 10.48
C ARG A 41 0.45 3.78 10.29
N ASP A 42 -0.71 4.44 10.34
CA ASP A 42 -2.01 3.80 10.13
C ASP A 42 -2.12 3.22 8.72
N ARG A 43 -1.58 3.92 7.73
CA ARG A 43 -1.54 3.43 6.36
C ARG A 43 -0.60 2.24 6.20
N ALA A 44 0.56 2.24 6.85
CA ALA A 44 1.46 1.09 6.88
C ALA A 44 0.78 -0.15 7.51
N GLN A 45 0.05 0.04 8.61
CA GLN A 45 -0.74 -1.04 9.23
C GLN A 45 -1.84 -1.58 8.30
N SER A 46 -2.53 -0.68 7.59
CA SER A 46 -3.55 -1.08 6.61
C SER A 46 -2.96 -1.91 5.47
N CYS A 47 -1.77 -1.54 4.98
CA CYS A 47 -1.04 -2.33 4.00
C CYS A 47 -0.66 -3.71 4.54
N ALA A 48 -0.17 -3.80 5.78
CA ALA A 48 0.18 -5.07 6.42
C ALA A 48 -1.05 -6.00 6.59
N ALA A 49 -2.21 -5.44 6.98
CA ALA A 49 -3.46 -6.20 7.06
C ALA A 49 -3.89 -6.74 5.68
N ALA A 50 -3.83 -5.90 4.65
CA ALA A 50 -4.12 -6.33 3.28
C ALA A 50 -3.18 -7.44 2.78
N VAL A 51 -1.89 -7.41 3.15
CA VAL A 51 -0.96 -8.51 2.86
C VAL A 51 -1.49 -9.82 3.46
N GLN A 52 -1.86 -9.82 4.75
CA GLN A 52 -2.35 -11.04 5.41
C GLN A 52 -3.60 -11.60 4.70
N GLU A 53 -4.59 -10.76 4.42
CA GLU A 53 -5.82 -11.18 3.73
C GLU A 53 -5.54 -11.75 2.33
N LEU A 54 -4.67 -11.09 1.56
CA LEU A 54 -4.32 -11.57 0.22
C LEU A 54 -3.55 -12.89 0.28
N GLN A 55 -2.67 -13.08 1.26
CA GLN A 55 -1.94 -14.34 1.45
C GLN A 55 -2.88 -15.49 1.81
N GLU A 56 -3.90 -15.24 2.63
CA GLU A 56 -4.95 -16.22 2.91
C GLU A 56 -5.72 -16.60 1.64
N LEU A 57 -6.07 -15.62 0.80
CA LEU A 57 -6.73 -15.87 -0.48
C LEU A 57 -5.86 -16.71 -1.43
N VAL A 58 -4.54 -16.47 -1.50
CA VAL A 58 -3.63 -17.28 -2.32
C VAL A 58 -3.62 -18.74 -1.85
N ARG A 59 -3.53 -18.96 -0.53
CA ARG A 59 -3.56 -20.31 0.05
C ARG A 59 -4.90 -21.00 -0.20
N ALA A 60 -6.01 -20.29 -0.06
CA ALA A 60 -7.36 -20.82 -0.32
C ALA A 60 -7.55 -21.26 -1.78
N GLN A 61 -6.83 -20.62 -2.72
CA GLN A 61 -6.79 -20.99 -4.13
C GLN A 61 -5.79 -22.12 -4.43
N GLY A 62 -5.08 -22.64 -3.43
CA GLY A 62 -4.05 -23.68 -3.59
C GLY A 62 -2.73 -23.18 -4.18
N GLY A 63 -2.48 -21.87 -4.14
CA GLY A 63 -1.23 -21.25 -4.54
C GLY A 63 -0.28 -21.01 -3.36
N ASP A 64 0.95 -20.59 -3.68
CA ASP A 64 1.97 -20.19 -2.70
C ASP A 64 2.05 -18.65 -2.62
N PRO A 65 1.78 -18.04 -1.45
CA PRO A 65 1.80 -16.58 -1.28
C PRO A 65 3.21 -16.00 -1.39
N GLU A 66 3.30 -14.82 -2.01
CA GLU A 66 4.54 -14.07 -2.07
C GLU A 66 4.88 -13.44 -0.69
N ASP A 67 6.16 -13.52 -0.30
CA ASP A 67 6.66 -12.99 0.96
C ASP A 67 7.71 -11.89 0.78
N SER A 68 8.17 -11.65 -0.44
CA SER A 68 9.19 -10.65 -0.75
C SER A 68 8.61 -9.28 -1.13
N THR A 69 9.37 -8.22 -0.88
CA THR A 69 9.17 -6.90 -1.49
C THR A 69 9.63 -6.93 -2.96
N SER A 70 9.12 -6.02 -3.79
CA SER A 70 9.31 -6.12 -5.23
C SER A 70 10.76 -5.86 -5.67
N PHE A 71 11.52 -6.92 -5.92
CA PHE A 71 12.79 -6.87 -6.67
C PHE A 71 12.57 -6.78 -8.21
N ALA A 72 11.33 -6.70 -8.70
CA ALA A 72 10.98 -6.76 -10.12
C ALA A 72 10.64 -5.37 -10.71
N GLY A 73 11.59 -4.79 -11.46
CA GLY A 73 11.63 -3.40 -11.96
C GLY A 73 10.49 -2.89 -12.86
N THR A 74 9.40 -3.64 -13.05
CA THR A 74 8.20 -3.17 -13.80
C THR A 74 7.08 -2.73 -12.87
N LEU A 75 6.88 -3.41 -11.74
CA LEU A 75 5.86 -3.03 -10.76
C LEU A 75 6.36 -1.87 -9.90
N HIS A 76 7.66 -1.85 -9.57
CA HIS A 76 8.31 -0.74 -8.88
C HIS A 76 8.10 0.59 -9.60
N ARG A 77 8.18 0.62 -10.94
CA ARG A 77 7.96 1.85 -11.71
C ARG A 77 6.52 2.33 -11.64
N ARG A 78 5.54 1.43 -11.70
CA ARG A 78 4.11 1.77 -11.55
C ARG A 78 3.76 2.20 -10.12
N TRP A 79 4.40 1.61 -9.12
CA TRP A 79 4.29 2.01 -7.72
C TRP A 79 4.93 3.39 -7.48
N VAL A 80 6.10 3.64 -8.07
CA VAL A 80 6.74 4.97 -8.06
C VAL A 80 5.87 6.00 -8.78
N ASP A 81 5.28 5.66 -9.92
CA ASP A 81 4.33 6.54 -10.62
C ASP A 81 3.08 6.82 -9.78
N LEU A 82 2.59 5.83 -9.04
CA LEU A 82 1.47 5.98 -8.11
C LEU A 82 1.84 6.86 -6.92
N LYS A 83 3.02 6.63 -6.31
CA LYS A 83 3.60 7.48 -5.26
C LYS A 83 3.78 8.91 -5.75
N ALA A 84 4.32 9.10 -6.96
CA ALA A 84 4.52 10.41 -7.55
C ALA A 84 3.19 11.14 -7.73
N LYS A 85 2.13 10.48 -8.22
CA LYS A 85 0.80 11.10 -8.32
C LYS A 85 0.17 11.41 -6.97
N LEU A 86 0.43 10.60 -5.94
CA LEU A 86 -0.04 10.85 -4.58
C LEU A 86 0.72 12.00 -3.90
N MET A 87 2.03 12.10 -4.11
CA MET A 87 2.87 13.18 -3.58
C MET A 87 2.72 14.50 -4.35
N ASP A 88 2.42 14.43 -5.65
CA ASP A 88 2.11 15.60 -6.51
C ASP A 88 0.76 16.24 -6.13
N ARG A 89 -0.14 15.46 -5.51
CA ARG A 89 -1.30 15.99 -4.78
C ARG A 89 -0.84 16.37 -3.37
N THR A 90 -0.15 17.49 -3.29
CA THR A 90 0.41 18.12 -2.08
C THR A 90 -0.46 17.94 -0.82
N ASP A 91 0.20 17.85 0.34
CA ASP A 91 -0.35 17.73 1.69
C ASP A 91 -1.61 18.58 1.96
N GLU A 92 -1.73 19.74 1.30
CA GLU A 92 -2.84 20.67 1.39
C GLU A 92 -4.16 20.11 0.81
N THR A 93 -4.10 19.27 -0.23
CA THR A 93 -5.28 18.64 -0.85
C THR A 93 -5.79 17.47 -0.01
N VAL A 94 -4.87 16.71 0.60
CA VAL A 94 -5.20 15.59 1.49
C VAL A 94 -5.76 16.08 2.82
N LEU A 95 -5.19 17.16 3.38
CA LEU A 95 -5.72 17.82 4.58
C LEU A 95 -7.09 18.45 4.32
N ASN A 96 -7.30 19.14 3.18
CA ASN A 96 -8.61 19.69 2.82
C ASN A 96 -9.68 18.62 2.64
N GLU A 97 -9.36 17.45 2.07
CA GLU A 97 -10.34 16.36 1.95
C GLU A 97 -10.64 15.68 3.29
N CYS A 98 -9.69 15.62 4.23
CA CYS A 98 -9.97 15.21 5.60
C CYS A 98 -10.88 16.20 6.33
N GLU A 99 -10.61 17.51 6.25
CA GLU A 99 -11.43 18.56 6.87
C GLU A 99 -12.85 18.61 6.28
N ARG A 100 -12.97 18.43 4.95
CA ARG A 100 -14.27 18.30 4.27
C ARG A 100 -15.00 16.98 4.58
N GLY A 101 -14.28 15.95 5.04
CA GLY A 101 -14.88 14.70 5.50
C GLY A 101 -15.50 14.82 6.90
N GLU A 102 -14.97 15.72 7.72
CA GLU A 102 -15.45 16.00 9.08
C GLU A 102 -16.63 16.98 9.10
N ASP A 103 -16.69 17.93 8.16
CA ASP A 103 -17.82 18.87 7.98
C ASP A 103 -19.08 18.24 7.34
N VAL A 104 -19.01 16.98 6.88
CA VAL A 104 -20.14 16.25 6.27
C VAL A 104 -20.72 15.18 7.21
N ALA A 105 -20.25 15.12 8.47
CA ALA A 105 -20.80 14.28 9.54
C ALA A 105 -21.78 15.03 10.45
#